data_AF-A0AB38ZAQ0-F1
#
_entry.id   AF-A0AB38ZAQ0-F1
#
_cell.length_a   1.000
_cell.length_b   1.000
_cell.length_c   1.000
_cell.angle_alpha   90.00
_cell.angle_beta   90.00
_cell.angle_gamma   90.00
#
_symmetry.space_group_name_H-M   'P 1'
#
loop_
_entity.id
_entity.type
_entity.pdbx_description
1 polymer ?
#
loop_
_entity_poly.entity_id
_entity_poly.type
_entity_poly.pdbx_seq_one_letter_code
_entity_poly.pdbx_strand_id
1 'polypeptide(L)'
;MPIKWNALMVSEAMDMVEEYVNQAIEPMEQAKLVATEARKIPNLPGYIDQHLVRLISEIERITGGVMSWNQQPYSGNVRAAITSVRESIPSGTVESERQKVNSGKQLSLVN
;
A
#
# COMPACT_ATOMS: atom_id res chain seq x y z
N MET A 1 -2.54 12.90 -25.26
CA MET A 1 -2.14 11.78 -26.13
C MET A 1 -3.03 10.59 -25.83
N PRO A 2 -3.42 9.77 -26.82
CA PRO A 2 -4.17 8.56 -26.56
C PRO A 2 -3.31 7.58 -25.76
N ILE A 3 -3.88 7.06 -24.68
CA ILE A 3 -3.24 6.12 -23.77
C ILE A 3 -3.24 4.75 -24.46
N LYS A 4 -2.08 4.08 -24.55
CA LYS A 4 -1.92 2.80 -25.27
C LYS A 4 -2.11 1.57 -24.38
N TRP A 5 -2.45 1.77 -23.11
CA TRP A 5 -2.55 0.73 -22.09
C TRP A 5 -3.93 0.79 -21.43
N ASN A 6 -4.37 -0.34 -20.86
CA ASN A 6 -5.69 -0.47 -20.25
C ASN A 6 -5.68 0.05 -18.81
N ALA A 7 -6.23 1.25 -18.60
CA ALA A 7 -6.28 1.88 -17.28
C ALA A 7 -7.17 1.14 -16.28
N LEU A 8 -8.21 0.45 -16.74
CA LEU A 8 -9.06 -0.38 -15.89
C LEU A 8 -8.26 -1.54 -15.30
N MET A 9 -7.48 -2.24 -16.12
CA MET A 9 -6.63 -3.35 -15.64
C MET A 9 -5.57 -2.88 -14.64
N VAL A 10 -4.98 -1.70 -14.84
CA VAL A 10 -4.03 -1.12 -13.88
C VAL A 10 -4.72 -0.82 -12.54
N SER A 11 -5.93 -0.24 -12.57
CA SER A 11 -6.71 0.03 -11.35
C SER A 11 -7.04 -1.26 -10.60
N GLU A 12 -7.54 -2.28 -11.30
CA GLU A 12 -7.90 -3.57 -10.71
C GLU A 12 -6.68 -4.27 -10.12
N ALA A 13 -5.52 -4.19 -10.78
CA ALA A 13 -4.26 -4.70 -10.22
C ALA A 13 -3.87 -3.98 -8.92
N MET A 14 -4.08 -2.66 -8.84
CA MET A 14 -3.81 -1.91 -7.61
C MET A 14 -4.81 -2.24 -6.49
N ASP A 15 -6.07 -2.55 -6.83
CA ASP A 15 -7.04 -3.05 -5.85
C ASP A 15 -6.58 -4.37 -5.22
N MET A 16 -6.10 -5.30 -6.04
CA MET A 16 -5.56 -6.58 -5.56
C MET A 16 -4.28 -6.41 -4.72
N VAL A 17 -3.36 -5.54 -5.14
CA VAL A 17 -2.15 -5.23 -4.35
C VAL A 17 -2.53 -4.63 -3.00
N GLU A 18 -3.45 -3.68 -2.98
CA GLU A 18 -3.92 -3.04 -1.76
C GLU A 18 -4.58 -4.05 -0.80
N GLU A 19 -5.34 -5.01 -1.33
CA GLU A 19 -5.90 -6.10 -0.54
C GLU A 19 -4.82 -6.93 0.17
N TYR A 20 -3.79 -7.38 -0.56
CA TYR A 20 -2.69 -8.14 0.06
C TYR A 20 -1.90 -7.31 1.07
N VAL A 21 -1.69 -6.03 0.78
CA VAL A 21 -1.03 -5.11 1.72
C VAL A 21 -1.85 -4.99 3.00
N ASN A 22 -3.18 -4.82 2.90
CA ASN A 22 -4.07 -4.77 4.05
C ASN A 22 -3.99 -6.04 4.90
N GLN A 23 -3.93 -7.22 4.27
CA GLN A 23 -3.78 -8.51 4.96
C GLN A 23 -2.44 -8.61 5.72
N ALA A 24 -1.39 -7.94 5.24
CA ALA A 24 -0.07 -7.95 5.87
C ALA A 24 0.08 -6.93 7.01
N ILE A 25 -0.77 -5.90 7.10
CA ILE A 25 -0.65 -4.83 8.12
C ILE A 25 -0.72 -5.39 9.54
N GLU A 26 -1.74 -6.18 9.86
CA GLU A 26 -1.94 -6.67 11.23
C GLU A 26 -0.78 -7.53 11.74
N PRO A 27 -0.28 -8.55 10.99
CA PRO A 27 0.92 -9.29 11.38
C PRO A 27 2.16 -8.40 11.59
N MET A 28 2.34 -7.38 10.76
CA MET A 28 3.47 -6.45 10.87
C MET A 28 3.36 -5.58 12.13
N GLU A 29 2.16 -5.11 12.47
CA GLU A 29 1.90 -4.39 13.72
C GLU A 29 2.14 -5.26 14.96
N GLN A 30 1.78 -6.55 14.91
CA GLN A 30 2.13 -7.52 15.96
C GLN A 30 3.65 -7.70 16.08
N ALA A 31 4.38 -7.82 14.96
CA ALA A 31 5.83 -7.90 14.97
C ALA A 31 6.47 -6.64 15.59
N LYS A 32 5.94 -5.46 15.29
CA LYS A 32 6.37 -4.19 15.91
C LYS A 32 6.18 -4.19 17.42
N LEU A 33 5.02 -4.68 17.87
CA LEU A 33 4.71 -4.78 19.30
C LEU A 33 5.71 -5.71 20.01
N VAL A 34 5.97 -6.89 19.46
CA VAL A 34 6.96 -7.83 20.03
C VAL A 34 8.36 -7.23 20.04
N ALA A 35 8.79 -6.58 18.96
CA ALA A 35 10.09 -5.91 18.91
C ALA A 35 10.20 -4.77 19.94
N THR A 36 9.12 -4.05 20.18
CA THR A 36 9.04 -2.99 21.21
C THR A 36 9.17 -3.57 22.62
N GLU A 37 8.50 -4.69 22.91
CA GLU A 37 8.64 -5.38 24.20
C GLU A 37 10.05 -5.95 24.39
N ALA A 38 10.69 -6.46 23.33
CA ALA A 38 12.06 -6.98 23.39
C ALA A 38 13.08 -5.92 23.86
N ARG A 39 12.84 -4.63 23.59
CA ARG A 39 13.69 -3.53 24.08
C ARG A 39 13.68 -3.37 25.61
N LYS A 40 12.69 -3.96 26.29
CA LYS A 40 12.56 -3.90 27.76
C LYS A 40 13.32 -5.03 28.47
N ILE A 41 14.01 -5.91 27.74
CA ILE A 41 14.81 -6.99 28.33
C ILE A 41 15.91 -6.39 29.22
N PRO A 42 16.01 -6.79 30.50
CA PRO A 42 17.06 -6.29 31.38
C PRO A 42 18.46 -6.59 30.85
N ASN A 43 19.38 -5.63 31.03
CA ASN A 43 20.78 -5.74 30.59
C ASN A 43 20.95 -5.99 29.07
N LEU A 44 20.00 -5.53 28.24
CA LEU A 44 20.09 -5.63 26.79
C LEU A 44 21.34 -4.89 26.28
N PRO A 45 22.24 -5.57 25.52
CA PRO A 45 23.39 -4.90 24.93
C PRO A 45 22.95 -3.78 23.98
N GLY A 46 23.64 -2.64 24.03
CA GLY A 46 23.26 -1.45 23.24
C GLY A 46 23.22 -1.68 21.73
N TYR A 47 24.10 -2.55 21.19
CA TYR A 47 24.06 -2.88 19.76
C TYR A 47 22.79 -3.67 19.37
N ILE A 48 22.24 -4.49 20.28
CA ILE A 48 20.98 -5.21 20.04
C ILE A 48 19.81 -4.23 20.09
N ASP A 49 19.78 -3.29 21.05
CA ASP A 49 18.74 -2.24 21.08
C ASP A 49 18.73 -1.43 19.78
N GLN A 50 19.90 -1.07 19.26
CA GLN A 50 20.02 -0.36 17.97
C GLN A 50 19.42 -1.16 16.81
N HIS A 51 19.63 -2.48 16.76
CA HIS A 51 19.01 -3.34 15.75
C HIS A 51 17.48 -3.42 15.91
N LEU A 52 16.97 -3.47 17.14
CA LEU A 52 15.52 -3.47 17.41
C LEU A 52 14.89 -2.13 17.03
N VAL A 53 15.52 -1.01 17.37
CA VAL A 53 15.07 0.33 16.94
C VAL A 53 14.99 0.40 15.42
N ARG A 54 16.03 -0.07 14.72
CA ARG A 54 16.02 -0.10 13.25
C ARG A 54 14.88 -0.97 12.72
N LEU A 55 14.68 -2.17 13.26
CA LEU A 55 13.59 -3.07 12.85
C LEU A 55 12.21 -2.40 13.01
N ILE A 56 11.96 -1.79 14.16
CA ILE A 56 10.70 -1.05 14.43
C ILE A 56 10.50 0.05 13.39
N SER A 57 11.53 0.86 13.13
CA SER A 57 11.44 1.93 12.13
C SER A 57 11.20 1.42 10.71
N GLU A 58 11.76 0.28 10.30
CA GLU A 58 11.47 -0.31 8.99
C GLU A 58 10.02 -0.81 8.91
N ILE A 59 9.49 -1.40 9.98
CA ILE A 59 8.08 -1.82 10.04
C ILE A 59 7.16 -0.59 9.90
N GLU A 60 7.39 0.45 10.69
CA GLU A 60 6.61 1.69 10.64
C GLU A 60 6.66 2.31 9.23
N ARG A 61 7.83 2.37 8.60
CA ARG A 61 7.95 2.86 7.21
C ARG A 61 7.05 2.11 6.23
N ILE A 62 6.83 0.82 6.44
CA ILE A 62 5.97 -0.02 5.60
C ILE A 62 4.50 0.19 5.96
N THR A 63 4.15 0.08 7.25
CA THR A 63 2.76 0.06 7.71
C THR A 63 2.13 1.45 7.83
N GLY A 64 2.95 2.49 7.92
CA GLY A 64 2.51 3.84 8.23
C GLY A 64 2.47 4.09 9.74
N GLY A 65 1.76 5.14 10.14
CA GLY A 65 1.59 5.50 11.53
C GLY A 65 1.64 7.01 11.71
N VAL A 66 2.23 7.45 12.82
CA VAL A 66 2.38 8.87 13.15
C VAL A 66 3.87 9.24 13.16
N MET A 67 4.24 10.24 12.36
CA MET A 67 5.61 10.74 12.32
C MET A 67 5.99 11.41 13.65
N SER A 68 7.11 11.01 14.25
CA SER A 68 7.50 11.49 15.58
C SER A 68 7.77 13.00 15.63
N TRP A 69 8.22 13.61 14.53
CA TRP A 69 8.68 15.01 14.52
C TRP A 69 7.57 16.05 14.28
N ASN A 70 6.46 15.69 13.65
CA ASN A 70 5.35 16.61 13.37
C ASN A 70 3.96 16.05 13.78
N GLN A 71 3.93 14.83 14.34
CA GLN A 71 2.71 14.14 14.76
C GLN A 71 1.67 13.98 13.64
N GLN A 72 2.10 14.04 12.38
CA GLN A 72 1.21 13.84 11.24
C GLN A 72 1.08 12.35 10.92
N PRO A 73 -0.12 11.89 10.55
CA PRO A 73 -0.30 10.56 10.02
C PRO A 73 0.46 10.43 8.69
N TYR A 74 1.06 9.29 8.46
CA TYR A 74 1.62 8.91 7.17
C TYR A 74 1.15 7.50 6.82
N SER A 75 0.88 7.28 5.54
CA SER A 75 0.27 6.06 5.02
C SER A 75 1.23 4.87 4.93
N GLY A 76 2.53 5.11 5.14
CA GLY A 76 3.57 4.13 4.86
C GLY A 76 3.96 4.12 3.38
N ASN A 77 5.19 3.73 3.10
CA ASN A 77 5.79 3.78 1.77
C ASN A 77 5.03 2.90 0.77
N VAL A 78 4.50 1.76 1.20
CA VAL A 78 3.79 0.83 0.32
C VAL A 78 2.46 1.41 -0.13
N ARG A 79 1.64 1.93 0.80
CA ARG A 79 0.37 2.59 0.44
C ARG A 79 0.62 3.85 -0.37
N ALA A 80 1.62 4.65 -0.02
CA ALA A 80 1.99 5.83 -0.79
C ALA A 80 2.33 5.48 -2.24
N ALA A 81 3.07 4.39 -2.48
CA ALA A 81 3.38 3.92 -3.83
C ALA A 81 2.13 3.48 -4.61
N ILE A 82 1.21 2.75 -3.97
CA ILE A 82 -0.09 2.37 -4.58
C ILE A 82 -0.88 3.63 -4.97
N THR A 83 -0.97 4.60 -4.07
CA THR A 83 -1.64 5.89 -4.34
C THR A 83 -0.99 6.60 -5.52
N SER A 84 0.34 6.68 -5.60
CA SER A 84 1.03 7.30 -6.73
C SER A 84 0.73 6.62 -8.07
N VAL A 85 0.59 5.29 -8.10
CA VAL A 85 0.16 4.58 -9.32
C VAL A 85 -1.26 4.99 -9.71
N ARG A 86 -2.19 5.04 -8.75
CA ARG A 86 -3.58 5.46 -9.01
C ARG A 86 -3.67 6.90 -9.50
N GLU A 87 -2.95 7.82 -8.86
CA GLU A 87 -2.91 9.24 -9.23
C GLU A 87 -2.26 9.50 -10.59
N SER A 88 -1.43 8.56 -11.06
CA SER A 88 -0.83 8.61 -12.40
C SER A 88 -1.83 8.23 -13.52
N ILE A 89 -3.00 7.68 -13.18
CA ILE A 89 -4.05 7.38 -14.15
C ILE A 89 -4.84 8.66 -14.45
N PRO A 90 -4.90 9.12 -15.71
CA PRO A 90 -5.64 10.33 -16.05
C PRO A 90 -7.13 10.19 -15.73
N SER A 91 -7.71 11.22 -15.12
CA SER A 91 -9.13 11.25 -14.73
C SER A 91 -10.05 10.89 -15.90
N GLY A 92 -11.10 10.10 -15.61
CA GLY A 92 -12.06 9.63 -16.61
C GLY A 92 -11.58 8.46 -17.49
N THR A 93 -10.30 8.10 -17.42
CA THR A 93 -9.77 7.01 -18.26
C THR A 93 -10.31 5.65 -17.82
N VAL A 94 -10.38 5.38 -16.51
CA VAL A 94 -10.91 4.12 -15.98
C VAL A 94 -12.36 3.92 -16.38
N GLU A 95 -13.17 4.98 -16.26
CA GLU A 95 -14.58 4.97 -16.66
C GLU A 95 -14.74 4.76 -18.16
N SER A 96 -13.90 5.41 -18.97
CA SER A 96 -13.93 5.23 -20.42
C SER A 96 -13.59 3.80 -20.85
N GLU A 97 -12.60 3.16 -20.20
CA GLU A 97 -12.27 1.75 -20.46
C GLU A 97 -13.36 0.81 -19.96
N ARG A 98 -13.96 1.08 -18.80
CA ARG A 98 -15.11 0.32 -18.28
C ARG A 98 -16.31 0.36 -19.22
N GLN A 99 -16.62 1.53 -19.79
CA GLN A 99 -17.69 1.67 -20.77
C GLN A 99 -17.41 0.87 -22.06
N LYS A 100 -16.17 0.91 -22.58
CA LYS A 100 -15.79 0.11 -23.75
C LYS A 100 -15.97 -1.39 -23.53
N VAL A 101 -15.58 -1.91 -22.36
CA VAL A 101 -15.77 -3.32 -21.99
C VAL A 101 -17.25 -3.68 -21.92
N ASN A 102 -18.08 -2.81 -21.32
CA ASN A 102 -19.53 -3.04 -21.20
C ASN A 102 -20.25 -2.98 -22.55
N SER A 103 -19.94 -1.99 -23.40
CA SER A 103 -20.51 -1.86 -24.74
C SER A 103 -20.03 -2.95 -25.70
N GLY A 104 -18.78 -3.40 -25.57
CA GLY A 104 -18.25 -4.55 -26.33
C GLY A 104 -18.95 -5.86 -25.99
N LYS A 105 -19.39 -6.05 -24.74
CA LYS A 105 -20.27 -7.18 -24.36
C LYS A 105 -21.69 -7.03 -24.93
N GLN A 106 -22.22 -5.80 -24.99
CA GLN A 106 -23.58 -5.52 -25.43
C GLN A 106 -23.82 -5.72 -26.94
N LEU A 107 -22.80 -5.55 -27.78
CA LEU A 107 -22.91 -5.77 -29.24
C LEU A 107 -23.00 -7.25 -29.66
N SER A 108 -22.97 -8.21 -28.72
CA SER A 108 -23.09 -9.65 -29.01
C SER A 108 -24.54 -10.18 -29.10
N LEU A 109 -25.55 -9.32 -28.93
CA LEU A 109 -26.97 -9.72 -28.83
C LEU A 109 -27.85 -9.23 -29.99
N VAL A 110 -27.30 -9.03 -31.18
CA VAL A 110 -28.11 -8.82 -32.39
C VAL A 110 -27.77 -9.89 -33.42
N ASN A 111 -28.55 -10.98 -33.40
CA ASN A 111 -28.82 -11.89 -34.51
C ASN A 111 -30.28 -12.33 -34.43
#